data_AF-A0A7G6W0W8-F1
#
_entry.id   AF-A0A7G6W0W8-F1
#
_cell.length_a   1.000
_cell.length_b   1.000
_cell.length_c   1.000
_cell.angle_alpha   90.00
_cell.angle_beta   90.00
_cell.angle_gamma   90.00
#
_symmetry.space_group_name_H-M   'P 1'
#
loop_
_entity.id
_entity.type
_entity.pdbx_description
1 polymer ?
#
loop_
_entity_poly.entity_id
_entity_poly.type
_entity_poly.pdbx_seq_one_letter_code
_entity_poly.pdbx_strand_id
1 'polypeptide(L)'
;MAQDAAAPIAAPDVAAPIPQADVPTDAQQAGPLTIDELLRRSARTAPQIIEALARIRQAQGTALRAEGAFDTVFDVEGRSRVTGYYGGTVVDGEVNQPFTTNGGYAYGGYRVSRGDFPIYEDKAFTNELGELKIGALYSLLRDRLIDERRAQRSIAARGIDIARFEAEAAAIGVQSRAIEAYQDWVAAGLRLRAYRELLGLAQDRTGGIDRQVALGAQPRILRTENEQNLVRRRARVIESEQAFQAAAVRLSLFYRDLDGNPITPGADRLPQDAEALALLSVDPAFRLTQRPELQSLLAQIDQSVLSLALAENAMKPRFDLLGEVAKDIGDRGLGGPSRSPLETIVGFRFSVPLQNRAARGRVLEQEAKLDELAIQQQFLRDRIENEVETMRIALEGAQQLVETAQQEYELALELAQAERRRFQLGSSNFFLVNQREETATDAQIQLIAAKARIAAAQADLAAATVDLDALGLAE
;
A
#
# COMPACT_ATOMS: atom_id res chain seq x y z
N MET A 1 44.43 -1.53 -38.98
CA MET A 1 43.88 -2.89 -39.00
C MET A 1 43.49 -3.25 -37.58
N ALA A 2 42.18 -3.22 -37.31
CA ALA A 2 41.43 -3.84 -36.21
C ALA A 2 40.11 -3.03 -36.17
N GLN A 3 39.16 -3.46 -36.99
CA GLN A 3 37.77 -2.99 -36.97
C GLN A 3 37.10 -3.67 -35.78
N ASP A 4 36.65 -2.89 -34.80
CA ASP A 4 35.57 -3.32 -33.91
C ASP A 4 34.38 -2.41 -34.18
N ALA A 5 33.36 -3.00 -34.79
CA ALA A 5 32.11 -2.36 -35.13
C ALA A 5 31.27 -2.21 -33.85
N ALA A 6 31.04 -0.97 -33.43
CA ALA A 6 30.08 -0.65 -32.38
C ALA A 6 28.66 -0.98 -32.88
N ALA A 7 28.02 -1.95 -32.22
CA ALA A 7 26.64 -2.33 -32.45
C ALA A 7 25.67 -1.19 -32.11
N PRO A 8 24.50 -1.10 -32.78
CA PRO A 8 23.49 -0.11 -32.47
C PRO A 8 22.88 -0.37 -31.08
N ILE A 9 22.76 0.69 -30.29
CA ILE A 9 22.12 0.71 -28.97
C ILE A 9 20.62 0.48 -29.19
N ALA A 10 20.12 -0.66 -28.75
CA ALA A 10 18.70 -0.97 -28.74
C ALA A 10 17.96 -0.02 -27.78
N ALA A 11 16.82 0.52 -28.22
CA ALA A 11 15.91 1.30 -27.40
C ALA A 11 15.43 0.48 -26.18
N PRO A 12 15.17 1.10 -25.02
CA PRO A 12 14.61 0.40 -23.88
C PRO A 12 13.23 -0.15 -24.25
N ASP A 13 13.06 -1.44 -23.97
CA ASP A 13 11.84 -2.20 -24.20
C ASP A 13 10.68 -1.53 -23.46
N VAL A 14 9.74 -0.98 -24.22
CA VAL A 14 8.53 -0.35 -23.70
C VAL A 14 7.66 -1.48 -23.16
N ALA A 15 7.62 -1.58 -21.83
CA ALA A 15 6.61 -2.27 -21.01
C ALA A 15 5.96 -3.48 -21.71
N ALA A 16 6.54 -4.66 -21.51
CA ALA A 16 5.83 -5.91 -21.78
C ALA A 16 4.45 -5.86 -21.08
N PRO A 17 3.34 -6.08 -21.81
CA PRO A 17 2.05 -6.26 -21.17
C PRO A 17 2.18 -7.44 -20.22
N ILE A 18 1.70 -7.27 -18.99
CA ILE A 18 1.51 -8.36 -18.03
C ILE A 18 0.77 -9.48 -18.79
N PRO A 19 1.22 -10.75 -18.75
CA PRO A 19 0.49 -11.83 -19.40
C PRO A 19 -0.95 -11.81 -18.88
N GLN A 20 -1.88 -11.48 -19.78
CA GLN A 20 -3.30 -11.68 -19.54
C GLN A 20 -3.49 -13.19 -19.47
N ALA A 21 -3.41 -13.74 -18.25
CA ALA A 21 -3.93 -15.06 -17.99
C ALA A 21 -5.38 -15.06 -18.48
N ASP A 22 -5.74 -16.04 -19.32
CA ASP A 22 -7.07 -16.22 -19.89
C ASP A 22 -8.13 -15.92 -18.83
N VAL A 23 -8.83 -14.79 -19.02
CA VAL A 23 -9.87 -14.33 -18.09
C VAL A 23 -11.08 -15.23 -18.31
N PRO A 24 -11.54 -15.99 -17.30
CA PRO A 24 -12.85 -16.60 -17.38
C PRO A 24 -13.86 -15.46 -17.37
N THR A 25 -14.52 -15.25 -18.52
CA THR A 25 -15.75 -14.47 -18.66
C THR A 25 -16.70 -14.80 -17.50
N ASP A 26 -17.39 -13.80 -16.94
CA ASP A 26 -18.39 -13.86 -15.86
C ASP A 26 -19.52 -14.88 -16.12
N ALA A 27 -19.18 -16.17 -16.12
CA ALA A 27 -20.10 -17.27 -16.09
C ALA A 27 -20.58 -17.36 -14.63
N GLN A 28 -21.78 -16.81 -14.40
CA GLN A 28 -22.68 -17.08 -13.27
C GLN A 28 -22.10 -18.07 -12.27
N GLN A 29 -21.41 -17.54 -11.26
CA GLN A 29 -20.83 -18.36 -10.20
C GLN A 29 -21.98 -18.98 -9.40
N ALA A 30 -22.29 -20.25 -9.69
CA ALA A 30 -23.32 -21.01 -9.02
C ALA A 30 -22.83 -21.44 -7.63
N GLY A 31 -23.44 -20.91 -6.57
CA GLY A 31 -23.14 -21.30 -5.18
C GLY A 31 -23.09 -20.12 -4.21
N PRO A 32 -23.06 -20.39 -2.90
CA PRO A 32 -22.90 -19.36 -1.88
C PRO A 32 -21.55 -18.62 -2.05
N LEU A 33 -21.54 -17.31 -1.82
CA LEU A 33 -20.31 -16.52 -1.78
C LEU A 33 -19.46 -17.00 -0.60
N THR A 34 -18.22 -17.39 -0.89
CA THR A 34 -17.26 -17.84 0.14
C THR A 34 -16.31 -16.72 0.54
N ILE A 35 -15.72 -16.83 1.72
CA ILE A 35 -14.69 -15.88 2.18
C ILE A 35 -13.47 -15.88 1.25
N ASP A 36 -12.99 -17.04 0.80
CA ASP A 36 -11.83 -17.15 -0.10
C ASP A 36 -12.09 -16.51 -1.47
N GLU A 37 -13.33 -16.58 -1.96
CA GLU A 37 -13.72 -15.87 -3.16
C GLU A 37 -13.68 -14.35 -2.96
N LEU A 38 -14.19 -13.86 -1.83
CA LEU A 38 -14.12 -12.45 -1.50
C LEU A 38 -12.68 -11.96 -1.39
N LEU A 39 -11.82 -12.66 -0.63
CA LEU A 39 -10.42 -12.25 -0.40
C LEU A 39 -9.61 -12.22 -1.70
N ARG A 40 -9.85 -13.18 -2.60
CA ARG A 40 -9.22 -13.18 -3.93
C ARG A 40 -9.71 -12.03 -4.81
N ARG A 41 -10.99 -11.65 -4.74
CA ARG A 41 -11.54 -10.49 -5.46
C ARG A 41 -10.95 -9.20 -4.89
N SER A 42 -11.09 -8.97 -3.59
CA SER A 42 -10.59 -7.76 -2.91
C SER A 42 -9.09 -7.55 -3.13
N ALA A 43 -8.25 -8.61 -3.04
CA ALA A 43 -6.81 -8.52 -3.29
C ALA A 43 -6.45 -7.91 -4.66
N ARG A 44 -7.30 -8.15 -5.67
CA ARG A 44 -7.04 -7.77 -7.07
C ARG A 44 -7.72 -6.48 -7.46
N THR A 45 -8.90 -6.21 -6.93
CA THR A 45 -9.79 -5.15 -7.45
C THR A 45 -10.06 -4.03 -6.45
N ALA A 46 -9.59 -4.13 -5.20
CA ALA A 46 -9.81 -3.09 -4.21
C ALA A 46 -9.06 -1.79 -4.60
N PRO A 47 -9.76 -0.64 -4.71
CA PRO A 47 -9.14 0.62 -5.12
C PRO A 47 -7.96 1.05 -4.25
N GLN A 48 -8.02 0.79 -2.93
CA GLN A 48 -6.94 1.17 -2.01
C GLN A 48 -5.64 0.37 -2.25
N ILE A 49 -5.75 -0.91 -2.64
CA ILE A 49 -4.60 -1.74 -3.00
C ILE A 49 -4.02 -1.23 -4.33
N ILE A 50 -4.87 -0.99 -5.32
CA ILE A 50 -4.46 -0.46 -6.63
C ILE A 50 -3.78 0.92 -6.47
N GLU A 51 -4.31 1.78 -5.61
CA GLU A 51 -3.70 3.06 -5.25
C GLU A 51 -2.30 2.86 -4.65
N ALA A 52 -2.15 1.93 -3.70
CA ALA A 52 -0.86 1.67 -3.08
C ALA A 52 0.17 1.10 -4.07
N LEU A 53 -0.24 0.22 -4.98
CA LEU A 53 0.60 -0.25 -6.10
C LEU A 53 1.00 0.90 -7.05
N ALA A 54 0.14 1.91 -7.24
CA ALA A 54 0.49 3.11 -7.98
C ALA A 54 1.55 3.96 -7.25
N ARG A 55 1.51 4.03 -5.91
CA ARG A 55 2.54 4.70 -5.11
C ARG A 55 3.90 4.01 -5.21
N ILE A 56 3.94 2.67 -5.28
CA ILE A 56 5.19 1.93 -5.57
C ILE A 56 5.76 2.38 -6.93
N ARG A 57 4.93 2.47 -7.96
CA ARG A 57 5.38 2.95 -9.30
C ARG A 57 5.86 4.40 -9.26
N GLN A 58 5.25 5.26 -8.46
CA GLN A 58 5.74 6.62 -8.24
C GLN A 58 7.10 6.65 -7.54
N ALA A 59 7.31 5.79 -6.54
CA ALA A 59 8.59 5.64 -5.86
C ALA A 59 9.68 5.11 -6.82
N GLN A 60 9.36 4.14 -7.67
CA GLN A 60 10.24 3.64 -8.73
C GLN A 60 10.61 4.75 -9.73
N GLY A 61 9.63 5.56 -10.16
CA GLY A 61 9.89 6.73 -11.01
C GLY A 61 10.78 7.77 -10.33
N THR A 62 10.63 7.95 -9.02
CA THR A 62 11.51 8.83 -8.22
C THR A 62 12.93 8.29 -8.13
N ALA A 63 13.10 6.97 -7.97
CA ALA A 63 14.41 6.32 -7.99
C ALA A 63 15.08 6.44 -9.37
N LEU A 64 14.35 6.19 -10.46
CA LEU A 64 14.86 6.40 -11.82
C LEU A 64 15.28 7.85 -12.06
N ARG A 65 14.49 8.82 -11.58
CA ARG A 65 14.86 10.24 -11.66
C ARG A 65 16.14 10.54 -10.87
N ALA A 66 16.36 9.89 -9.73
CA ALA A 66 17.58 10.05 -8.95
C ALA A 66 18.80 9.41 -9.65
N GLU A 67 18.59 8.31 -10.38
CA GLU A 67 19.61 7.72 -11.25
C GLU A 67 20.02 8.66 -12.39
N GLY A 68 19.08 9.44 -12.94
CA GLY A 68 19.34 10.43 -13.97
C GLY A 68 20.37 11.51 -13.59
N ALA A 69 20.67 11.67 -12.29
CA ALA A 69 21.77 12.52 -11.84
C ALA A 69 23.16 12.04 -12.30
N PHE A 70 23.27 10.79 -12.76
CA PHE A 70 24.47 10.15 -13.31
C PHE A 70 24.43 9.99 -14.83
N ASP A 71 23.40 10.52 -15.49
CA ASP A 71 23.28 10.44 -16.95
C ASP A 71 24.45 11.14 -17.63
N THR A 72 24.81 10.62 -18.81
CA THR A 72 25.76 11.28 -19.68
C THR A 72 25.06 12.46 -20.34
N VAL A 73 25.53 13.67 -20.07
CA VAL A 73 24.98 14.91 -20.61
C VAL A 73 25.84 15.36 -21.77
N PHE A 74 25.21 15.68 -22.90
CA PHE A 74 25.85 16.41 -23.99
C PHE A 74 25.29 17.83 -24.01
N ASP A 75 26.17 18.82 -23.89
CA ASP A 75 25.85 20.23 -23.96
C ASP A 75 26.61 20.91 -25.08
N VAL A 76 25.97 21.93 -25.67
CA VAL A 76 26.58 22.76 -26.72
C VAL A 76 26.35 24.22 -26.36
N GLU A 77 27.43 24.96 -26.20
CA GLU A 77 27.42 26.39 -25.98
C GLU A 77 28.00 27.12 -27.20
N GLY A 78 27.27 28.11 -27.71
CA GLY A 78 27.72 28.95 -28.83
C GLY A 78 27.68 30.41 -28.44
N ARG A 79 28.80 31.12 -28.59
CA ARG A 79 28.90 32.55 -28.29
C ARG A 79 29.55 33.29 -29.45
N SER A 80 28.92 34.38 -29.88
CA SER A 80 29.44 35.27 -30.91
C SER A 80 29.39 36.72 -30.46
N ARG A 81 30.48 37.46 -30.70
CA ARG A 81 30.55 38.90 -30.44
C ARG A 81 30.12 39.64 -31.71
N VAL A 82 28.85 40.00 -31.79
CA VAL A 82 28.23 40.61 -32.98
C VAL A 82 28.51 42.12 -33.14
N THR A 83 28.91 42.79 -32.06
CA THR A 83 29.21 44.23 -32.03
C THR A 83 30.41 44.52 -31.13
N GLY A 84 31.09 45.63 -31.40
CA GLY A 84 32.28 46.05 -30.66
C GLY A 84 33.54 45.92 -31.50
N TYR A 85 34.71 46.05 -30.87
CA TYR A 85 36.00 46.02 -31.57
C TYR A 85 36.38 44.62 -32.07
N TYR A 86 36.10 43.58 -31.28
CA TYR A 86 36.40 42.19 -31.60
C TYR A 86 35.18 41.48 -32.21
N GLY A 87 35.41 40.52 -33.10
CA GLY A 87 34.37 39.76 -33.82
C GLY A 87 34.40 38.23 -33.60
N GLY A 88 35.07 37.78 -32.54
CA GLY A 88 35.24 36.36 -32.23
C GLY A 88 33.94 35.58 -32.04
N THR A 89 33.91 34.36 -32.56
CA THR A 89 32.83 33.38 -32.36
C THR A 89 33.44 32.06 -31.91
N VAL A 90 32.88 31.46 -30.87
CA VAL A 90 33.29 30.17 -30.32
C VAL A 90 32.06 29.26 -30.17
N VAL A 91 32.25 27.99 -30.48
CA VAL A 91 31.28 26.92 -30.24
C VAL A 91 32.00 25.81 -29.49
N ASP A 92 31.46 25.45 -28.34
CA ASP A 92 31.92 24.39 -27.46
C ASP A 92 30.84 23.30 -27.44
N GLY A 93 31.21 22.05 -27.67
CA GLY A 93 30.38 20.89 -27.38
C GLY A 93 31.07 20.03 -26.32
N GLU A 94 30.39 19.70 -25.23
CA GLU A 94 30.93 18.91 -24.13
C GLU A 94 30.02 17.71 -23.84
N VAL A 95 30.63 16.54 -23.61
CA VAL A 95 29.98 15.36 -23.04
C VAL A 95 30.51 15.19 -21.63
N ASN A 96 29.63 15.14 -20.62
CA ASN A 96 29.98 15.01 -19.21
C ASN A 96 29.28 13.79 -18.59
N GLN A 97 30.03 12.97 -17.85
CA GLN A 97 29.51 11.81 -17.15
C GLN A 97 30.00 11.76 -15.70
N PRO A 98 29.09 11.90 -14.71
CA PRO A 98 29.42 11.73 -13.29
C PRO A 98 29.85 10.30 -12.95
N PHE A 99 30.80 10.17 -12.02
CA PHE A 99 31.22 8.86 -11.52
C PHE A 99 30.20 8.28 -10.53
N THR A 100 29.98 6.95 -10.59
CA THR A 100 28.99 6.26 -9.75
C THR A 100 29.52 5.79 -8.40
N THR A 101 30.84 5.71 -8.24
CA THR A 101 31.53 5.16 -7.04
C THR A 101 32.32 6.19 -6.24
N ASN A 102 32.90 7.20 -6.90
CA ASN A 102 33.63 8.30 -6.26
C ASN A 102 33.00 9.65 -6.64
N GLY A 103 33.18 10.68 -5.82
CA GLY A 103 32.83 12.04 -6.21
C GLY A 103 33.65 12.53 -7.40
N GLY A 104 32.97 13.14 -8.37
CA GLY A 104 33.62 13.63 -9.58
C GLY A 104 32.88 13.29 -10.85
N TYR A 105 33.52 13.57 -11.98
CA TYR A 105 33.01 13.31 -13.31
C TYR A 105 34.15 13.26 -14.32
N ALA A 106 33.93 12.57 -15.44
CA ALA A 106 34.75 12.67 -16.64
C ALA A 106 34.03 13.51 -17.69
N TYR A 107 34.79 14.22 -18.52
CA TYR A 107 34.23 14.96 -19.64
C TYR A 107 35.12 14.86 -20.89
N GLY A 108 34.50 15.01 -22.05
CA GLY A 108 35.15 15.13 -23.34
C GLY A 108 34.54 16.30 -24.09
N GLY A 109 35.37 17.21 -24.59
CA GLY A 109 34.91 18.45 -25.23
C GLY A 109 35.52 18.66 -26.60
N TYR A 110 34.79 19.31 -27.49
CA TYR A 110 35.27 19.81 -28.76
C TYR A 110 34.94 21.30 -28.88
N ARG A 111 35.96 22.13 -29.07
CA ARG A 111 35.82 23.57 -29.27
C ARG A 111 36.22 23.94 -30.69
N VAL A 112 35.47 24.82 -31.34
CA VAL A 112 35.90 25.48 -32.57
C VAL A 112 35.67 26.97 -32.46
N SER A 113 36.61 27.75 -32.99
CA SER A 113 36.56 29.21 -32.92
C SER A 113 36.95 29.86 -34.25
N ARG A 114 36.47 31.10 -34.45
CA ARG A 114 36.85 31.96 -35.57
C ARG A 114 36.82 33.44 -35.17
N GLY A 115 37.49 34.27 -35.95
CA GLY A 115 37.57 35.71 -35.72
C GLY A 115 38.65 36.03 -34.68
N ASP A 116 38.54 37.21 -34.09
CA ASP A 116 39.52 37.74 -33.16
C ASP A 116 38.93 37.86 -31.75
N PHE A 117 39.77 37.57 -30.75
CA PHE A 117 39.44 37.67 -29.35
C PHE A 117 40.39 38.65 -28.67
N PRO A 118 39.93 39.37 -27.63
CA PRO A 118 40.84 40.15 -26.80
C PRO A 118 41.89 39.24 -26.14
N ILE A 119 43.06 39.79 -25.84
CA ILE A 119 44.19 39.06 -25.24
C ILE A 119 43.84 38.33 -23.92
N TYR A 120 42.83 38.79 -23.18
CA TYR A 120 42.36 38.14 -21.95
C TYR A 120 41.36 36.98 -22.20
N GLU A 121 40.92 36.80 -23.45
CA GLU A 121 40.11 35.66 -23.93
C GLU A 121 40.93 34.72 -24.84
N ASP A 122 42.27 34.81 -24.82
CA ASP A 122 43.15 34.08 -25.75
C ASP A 122 42.95 32.54 -25.75
N LYS A 123 42.44 31.97 -24.65
CA LYS A 123 42.02 30.56 -24.53
C LYS A 123 40.87 30.14 -25.48
N ALA A 124 40.21 31.10 -26.12
CA ALA A 124 39.13 30.84 -27.05
C ALA A 124 39.64 30.46 -28.44
N PHE A 125 40.86 30.84 -28.80
CA PHE A 125 41.44 30.48 -30.09
C PHE A 125 41.72 28.98 -30.20
N THR A 126 41.42 28.42 -31.36
CA THR A 126 41.68 27.02 -31.74
C THR A 126 42.42 26.96 -33.07
N ASN A 127 42.91 25.78 -33.46
CA ASN A 127 43.33 25.54 -34.85
C ASN A 127 42.12 25.45 -35.81
N GLU A 128 42.40 25.35 -37.11
CA GLU A 128 41.38 25.39 -38.16
C GLU A 128 40.31 24.29 -38.03
N LEU A 129 40.66 23.13 -37.48
CA LEU A 129 39.72 22.03 -37.22
C LEU A 129 39.36 21.88 -35.74
N GLY A 130 39.55 22.94 -34.93
CA GLY A 130 39.14 22.97 -33.52
C GLY A 130 40.11 22.28 -32.55
N GLU A 131 39.65 22.15 -31.31
CA GLU A 131 40.36 21.64 -30.14
C GLU A 131 39.57 20.50 -29.52
N LEU A 132 40.20 19.34 -29.34
CA LEU A 132 39.64 18.21 -28.59
C LEU A 132 40.20 18.21 -27.16
N LYS A 133 39.35 18.02 -26.16
CA LYS A 133 39.71 17.91 -24.75
C LYS A 133 39.15 16.65 -24.14
N ILE A 134 39.90 16.02 -23.25
CA ILE A 134 39.43 14.96 -22.38
C ILE A 134 39.93 15.26 -20.98
N GLY A 135 39.03 15.28 -20.01
CA GLY A 135 39.38 15.57 -18.63
C GLY A 135 38.58 14.75 -17.63
N ALA A 136 39.07 14.76 -16.40
CA ALA A 136 38.37 14.18 -15.26
C ALA A 136 38.65 14.99 -14.00
N LEU A 137 37.60 15.14 -13.19
CA LEU A 137 37.66 15.73 -11.86
C LEU A 137 37.39 14.65 -10.83
N TYR A 138 38.26 14.54 -9.83
CA TYR A 138 38.13 13.60 -8.71
C TYR A 138 38.09 14.34 -7.38
N SER A 139 37.03 14.13 -6.59
CA SER A 139 36.94 14.65 -5.22
C SER A 139 37.66 13.71 -4.24
N LEU A 140 38.55 14.28 -3.41
CA LEU A 140 39.44 13.54 -2.51
C LEU A 140 39.06 13.66 -1.02
N LEU A 141 38.29 14.68 -0.64
CA LEU A 141 37.85 14.92 0.74
C LEU A 141 36.31 14.96 0.83
N ARG A 142 35.70 16.15 0.84
CA ARG A 142 34.25 16.32 0.65
C ARG A 142 33.82 15.66 -0.66
N ASP A 143 32.62 15.10 -0.67
CA ASP A 143 31.97 14.48 -1.83
C ASP A 143 32.64 13.18 -2.33
N ARG A 144 33.70 12.68 -1.68
CA ARG A 144 34.42 11.47 -2.12
C ARG A 144 33.56 10.20 -2.07
N LEU A 145 33.06 9.84 -0.88
CA LEU A 145 32.29 8.61 -0.65
C LEU A 145 30.79 8.85 -0.79
N ILE A 146 30.29 9.95 -0.21
CA ILE A 146 28.90 10.39 -0.28
C ILE A 146 28.88 11.79 -0.87
N ASP A 147 28.00 12.03 -1.82
CA ASP A 147 27.67 13.33 -2.38
C ASP A 147 26.15 13.40 -2.58
N GLU A 148 25.65 14.57 -2.98
CA GLU A 148 24.22 14.79 -3.18
C GLU A 148 23.61 13.73 -4.12
N ARG A 149 24.24 13.44 -5.26
CA ARG A 149 23.71 12.50 -6.25
C ARG A 149 23.60 11.09 -5.69
N ARG A 150 24.66 10.59 -5.06
CA ARG A 150 24.70 9.24 -4.48
C ARG A 150 23.77 9.12 -3.28
N ALA A 151 23.69 10.15 -2.44
CA ALA A 151 22.76 10.18 -1.31
C ALA A 151 21.31 10.14 -1.80
N GLN A 152 20.94 10.99 -2.78
CA GLN A 152 19.57 11.01 -3.33
C GLN A 152 19.22 9.69 -4.02
N ARG A 153 20.15 9.04 -4.73
CA ARG A 153 19.94 7.69 -5.28
C ARG A 153 19.62 6.67 -4.18
N SER A 154 20.41 6.65 -3.10
CA SER A 154 20.20 5.73 -1.98
C SER A 154 18.90 6.03 -1.20
N ILE A 155 18.58 7.30 -0.98
CA ILE A 155 17.34 7.74 -0.33
C ILE A 155 16.13 7.32 -1.18
N ALA A 156 16.18 7.56 -2.50
CA ALA A 156 15.11 7.17 -3.40
C ALA A 156 14.91 5.65 -3.47
N ALA A 157 15.99 4.87 -3.39
CA ALA A 157 15.91 3.41 -3.28
C ALA A 157 15.15 2.97 -2.01
N ARG A 158 15.46 3.57 -0.84
CA ARG A 158 14.68 3.35 0.39
C ARG A 158 13.22 3.80 0.28
N GLY A 159 12.94 4.80 -0.55
CA GLY A 159 11.58 5.23 -0.85
C GLY A 159 10.73 4.13 -1.53
N ILE A 160 11.35 3.23 -2.30
CA ILE A 160 10.66 2.07 -2.87
C ILE A 160 10.29 1.08 -1.77
N ASP A 161 11.21 0.82 -0.83
CA ASP A 161 10.96 -0.08 0.31
C ASP A 161 9.80 0.45 1.17
N ILE A 162 9.80 1.75 1.50
CA ILE A 162 8.70 2.43 2.21
C ILE A 162 7.37 2.23 1.49
N ALA A 163 7.31 2.52 0.18
CA ALA A 163 6.08 2.37 -0.60
C ALA A 163 5.59 0.92 -0.67
N ARG A 164 6.50 -0.06 -0.66
CA ARG A 164 6.16 -1.50 -0.60
C ARG A 164 5.53 -1.87 0.75
N PHE A 165 6.15 -1.49 1.85
CA PHE A 165 5.61 -1.76 3.19
C PHE A 165 4.26 -1.06 3.41
N GLU A 166 4.10 0.17 2.90
CA GLU A 166 2.79 0.85 2.94
C GLU A 166 1.72 0.14 2.10
N ALA A 167 2.10 -0.43 0.96
CA ALA A 167 1.17 -1.22 0.13
C ALA A 167 0.79 -2.54 0.79
N GLU A 168 1.71 -3.20 1.47
CA GLU A 168 1.44 -4.39 2.28
C GLU A 168 0.47 -4.06 3.43
N ALA A 169 0.72 -2.98 4.19
CA ALA A 169 -0.21 -2.50 5.22
C ALA A 169 -1.60 -2.18 4.65
N ALA A 170 -1.66 -1.54 3.47
CA ALA A 170 -2.92 -1.24 2.80
C ALA A 170 -3.68 -2.53 2.41
N ALA A 171 -2.98 -3.53 1.88
CA ALA A 171 -3.56 -4.82 1.53
C ALA A 171 -4.11 -5.56 2.76
N ILE A 172 -3.31 -5.65 3.84
CA ILE A 172 -3.72 -6.24 5.12
C ILE A 172 -4.98 -5.56 5.66
N GLY A 173 -4.99 -4.22 5.71
CA GLY A 173 -6.14 -3.46 6.20
C GLY A 173 -7.37 -3.55 5.30
N VAL A 174 -7.22 -3.77 3.99
CA VAL A 174 -8.34 -4.06 3.09
C VAL A 174 -8.90 -5.45 3.36
N GLN A 175 -8.06 -6.46 3.53
CA GLN A 175 -8.50 -7.84 3.77
C GLN A 175 -9.20 -8.00 5.11
N SER A 176 -8.65 -7.44 6.20
CA SER A 176 -9.31 -7.48 7.51
C SER A 176 -10.73 -6.86 7.46
N ARG A 177 -10.87 -5.68 6.84
CA ARG A 177 -12.20 -5.05 6.66
C ARG A 177 -13.12 -5.80 5.70
N ALA A 178 -12.58 -6.47 4.69
CA ALA A 178 -13.36 -7.33 3.81
C ALA A 178 -13.93 -8.54 4.57
N ILE A 179 -13.11 -9.15 5.44
CA ILE A 179 -13.56 -10.23 6.33
C ILE A 179 -14.67 -9.71 7.24
N GLU A 180 -14.46 -8.61 7.95
CA GLU A 180 -15.47 -8.00 8.82
C GLU A 180 -16.80 -7.75 8.07
N ALA A 181 -16.74 -7.11 6.89
CA ALA A 181 -17.92 -6.84 6.08
C ALA A 181 -18.64 -8.11 5.60
N TYR A 182 -17.91 -9.18 5.32
CA TYR A 182 -18.48 -10.48 4.97
C TYR A 182 -19.19 -11.11 6.15
N GLN A 183 -18.55 -11.15 7.32
CA GLN A 183 -19.14 -11.72 8.54
C GLN A 183 -20.42 -10.96 8.92
N ASP A 184 -20.40 -9.63 8.82
CA ASP A 184 -21.57 -8.75 8.99
C ASP A 184 -22.73 -9.11 8.05
N TRP A 185 -22.43 -9.31 6.76
CA TRP A 185 -23.42 -9.64 5.74
C TRP A 185 -24.02 -11.04 5.96
N VAL A 186 -23.18 -12.04 6.24
CA VAL A 186 -23.63 -13.40 6.55
C VAL A 186 -24.48 -13.38 7.83
N ALA A 187 -24.03 -12.73 8.90
CA ALA A 187 -24.77 -12.64 10.16
C ALA A 187 -26.13 -11.94 9.99
N ALA A 188 -26.18 -10.83 9.25
CA ALA A 188 -27.44 -10.13 8.94
C ALA A 188 -28.40 -11.01 8.13
N GLY A 189 -27.88 -11.78 7.17
CA GLY A 189 -28.67 -12.70 6.36
C GLY A 189 -29.24 -13.87 7.18
N LEU A 190 -28.42 -14.49 8.04
CA LEU A 190 -28.86 -15.57 8.94
C LEU A 190 -29.89 -15.06 9.96
N ARG A 191 -29.72 -13.84 10.47
CA ARG A 191 -30.70 -13.18 11.35
C ARG A 191 -32.04 -12.94 10.65
N LEU A 192 -32.02 -12.45 9.41
CA LEU A 192 -33.23 -12.29 8.59
C LEU A 192 -33.94 -13.63 8.39
N ARG A 193 -33.18 -14.70 8.13
CA ARG A 193 -33.73 -16.06 7.99
C ARG A 193 -34.41 -16.52 9.29
N ALA A 194 -33.76 -16.38 10.43
CA ALA A 194 -34.32 -16.74 11.74
C ALA A 194 -35.65 -16.01 12.04
N TYR A 195 -35.72 -14.71 11.77
CA TYR A 195 -36.99 -13.96 11.95
C TYR A 195 -38.07 -14.34 10.94
N ARG A 196 -37.71 -14.69 9.70
CA ARG A 196 -38.67 -15.19 8.70
C ARG A 196 -39.23 -16.55 9.12
N GLU A 197 -38.39 -17.45 9.63
CA GLU A 197 -38.83 -18.73 10.19
C GLU A 197 -39.75 -18.55 11.39
N LEU A 198 -39.40 -17.65 12.33
CA LEU A 198 -40.24 -17.31 13.48
C LEU A 198 -41.59 -16.74 13.03
N LEU A 199 -41.63 -15.89 12.00
CA LEU A 199 -42.87 -15.37 11.43
C LEU A 199 -43.70 -16.48 10.77
N GLY A 200 -43.08 -17.37 10.00
CA GLY A 200 -43.74 -18.52 9.37
C GLY A 200 -44.42 -19.43 10.40
N LEU A 201 -43.72 -19.76 11.49
CA LEU A 201 -44.26 -20.54 12.60
C LEU A 201 -45.51 -19.91 13.24
N ALA A 202 -45.56 -18.56 13.34
CA ALA A 202 -46.75 -17.86 13.84
C ALA A 202 -47.90 -17.85 12.82
N GLN A 203 -47.59 -17.73 11.53
CA GLN A 203 -48.59 -17.74 10.46
C GLN A 203 -49.27 -19.12 10.37
N ASP A 204 -48.50 -20.20 10.39
CA ASP A 204 -49.02 -21.57 10.36
C ASP A 204 -49.96 -21.86 11.53
N ARG A 205 -49.68 -21.26 12.70
CA ARG A 205 -50.51 -21.42 13.91
C ARG A 205 -51.83 -20.65 13.85
N THR A 206 -51.89 -19.55 13.10
CA THR A 206 -53.02 -18.61 13.12
C THR A 206 -54.33 -19.28 12.72
N GLY A 207 -54.32 -20.13 11.69
CA GLY A 207 -55.52 -20.86 11.26
C GLY A 207 -56.06 -21.86 12.29
N GLY A 208 -55.21 -22.37 13.19
CA GLY A 208 -55.63 -23.19 14.33
C GLY A 208 -56.36 -22.37 15.39
N ILE A 209 -55.78 -21.23 15.76
CA ILE A 209 -56.33 -20.31 16.77
C ILE A 209 -57.68 -19.74 16.30
N ASP A 210 -57.77 -19.29 15.05
CA ASP A 210 -59.00 -18.72 14.50
C ASP A 210 -60.17 -19.71 14.54
N ARG A 211 -59.91 -21.00 14.22
CA ARG A 211 -60.91 -22.06 14.32
C ARG A 211 -61.33 -22.32 15.76
N GLN A 212 -60.40 -22.38 16.70
CA GLN A 212 -60.71 -22.60 18.12
C GLN A 212 -61.54 -21.45 18.71
N VAL A 213 -61.25 -20.21 18.33
CA VAL A 213 -62.05 -19.04 18.73
C VAL A 213 -63.43 -19.06 18.07
N ALA A 214 -63.54 -19.40 16.78
CA ALA A 214 -64.82 -19.49 16.08
C ALA A 214 -65.75 -20.58 16.65
N LEU A 215 -65.17 -21.70 17.10
CA LEU A 215 -65.89 -22.80 17.75
C LEU A 215 -66.17 -22.53 19.24
N GLY A 216 -65.78 -21.37 19.79
CA GLY A 216 -65.98 -21.00 21.19
C GLY A 216 -65.08 -21.73 22.20
N ALA A 217 -64.08 -22.49 21.73
CA ALA A 217 -63.15 -23.23 22.57
C ALA A 217 -62.05 -22.36 23.19
N GLN A 218 -61.82 -21.15 22.65
CA GLN A 218 -60.84 -20.18 23.15
C GLN A 218 -61.43 -18.75 23.14
N PRO A 219 -60.99 -17.86 24.05
CA PRO A 219 -61.54 -16.51 24.14
C PRO A 219 -61.06 -15.64 22.97
N ARG A 220 -61.91 -14.69 22.52
CA ARG A 220 -61.60 -13.77 21.41
C ARG A 220 -60.32 -12.96 21.60
N ILE A 221 -59.94 -12.64 22.84
CA ILE A 221 -58.73 -11.88 23.16
C ILE A 221 -57.45 -12.57 22.64
N LEU A 222 -57.45 -13.91 22.59
CA LEU A 222 -56.33 -14.71 22.09
C LEU A 222 -56.03 -14.41 20.61
N ARG A 223 -57.07 -14.12 19.81
CA ARG A 223 -56.90 -13.69 18.42
C ARG A 223 -56.19 -12.35 18.33
N THR A 224 -56.59 -11.37 19.16
CA THR A 224 -55.92 -10.06 19.21
C THR A 224 -54.47 -10.17 19.66
N GLU A 225 -54.18 -11.04 20.63
CA GLU A 225 -52.80 -11.32 21.07
C GLU A 225 -51.96 -11.97 19.96
N ASN A 226 -52.53 -12.90 19.19
CA ASN A 226 -51.86 -13.49 18.03
C ASN A 226 -51.59 -12.46 16.93
N GLU A 227 -52.57 -11.60 16.63
CA GLU A 227 -52.42 -10.50 15.66
C GLU A 227 -51.30 -9.52 16.09
N GLN A 228 -51.23 -9.15 17.37
CA GLN A 228 -50.14 -8.33 17.91
C GLN A 228 -48.77 -9.00 17.73
N ASN A 229 -48.64 -10.29 18.06
CA ASN A 229 -47.40 -11.04 17.90
C ASN A 229 -46.96 -11.14 16.44
N LEU A 230 -47.89 -11.34 15.50
CA LEU A 230 -47.61 -11.32 14.06
C LEU A 230 -47.09 -9.96 13.58
N VAL A 231 -47.71 -8.86 14.03
CA VAL A 231 -47.26 -7.50 13.68
C VAL A 231 -45.85 -7.25 14.20
N ARG A 232 -45.54 -7.63 15.45
CA ARG A 232 -44.21 -7.50 16.03
C ARG A 232 -43.16 -8.32 15.26
N ARG A 233 -43.47 -9.58 14.91
CA ARG A 233 -42.57 -10.45 14.12
C ARG A 233 -42.35 -9.88 12.70
N ARG A 234 -43.38 -9.34 12.04
CA ARG A 234 -43.24 -8.65 10.74
C ARG A 234 -42.33 -7.44 10.83
N ALA A 235 -42.44 -6.63 11.90
CA ALA A 235 -41.55 -5.48 12.11
C ALA A 235 -40.08 -5.91 12.21
N ARG A 236 -39.78 -7.02 12.92
CA ARG A 236 -38.42 -7.59 12.99
C ARG A 236 -37.90 -8.09 11.65
N VAL A 237 -38.76 -8.70 10.82
CA VAL A 237 -38.39 -9.09 9.45
C VAL A 237 -38.03 -7.86 8.61
N ILE A 238 -38.83 -6.79 8.67
CA ILE A 238 -38.54 -5.55 7.93
C ILE A 238 -37.22 -4.92 8.40
N GLU A 239 -37.00 -4.83 9.71
CA GLU A 239 -35.76 -4.30 10.30
C GLU A 239 -34.53 -5.12 9.87
N SER A 240 -34.61 -6.45 9.94
CA SER A 240 -33.52 -7.33 9.52
C SER A 240 -33.29 -7.35 8.01
N GLU A 241 -34.34 -7.14 7.20
CA GLU A 241 -34.21 -6.99 5.75
C GLU A 241 -33.47 -5.72 5.39
N GLN A 242 -33.79 -4.60 6.04
CA GLN A 242 -33.03 -3.36 5.88
C GLN A 242 -31.56 -3.53 6.30
N ALA A 243 -31.31 -4.18 7.44
CA ALA A 243 -29.95 -4.44 7.93
C ALA A 243 -29.15 -5.33 6.96
N PHE A 244 -29.78 -6.37 6.40
CA PHE A 244 -29.16 -7.25 5.40
C PHE A 244 -28.80 -6.50 4.12
N GLN A 245 -29.71 -5.67 3.59
CA GLN A 245 -29.44 -4.84 2.42
C GLN A 245 -28.31 -3.84 2.67
N ALA A 246 -28.30 -3.20 3.85
CA ALA A 246 -27.22 -2.29 4.23
C ALA A 246 -25.87 -3.00 4.35
N ALA A 247 -25.83 -4.23 4.90
CA ALA A 247 -24.61 -5.03 4.97
C ALA A 247 -24.12 -5.46 3.59
N ALA A 248 -25.03 -5.84 2.67
CA ALA A 248 -24.68 -6.18 1.30
C ALA A 248 -24.07 -4.99 0.53
N VAL A 249 -24.58 -3.78 0.76
CA VAL A 249 -24.01 -2.54 0.20
C VAL A 249 -22.64 -2.22 0.81
N ARG A 250 -22.41 -2.49 2.10
CA ARG A 250 -21.07 -2.33 2.69
C ARG A 250 -20.07 -3.34 2.11
N LEU A 251 -20.49 -4.60 1.95
CA LEU A 251 -19.67 -5.66 1.37
C LEU A 251 -19.25 -5.36 -0.09
N SER A 252 -20.10 -4.68 -0.87
CA SER A 252 -19.77 -4.31 -2.26
C SER A 252 -18.58 -3.34 -2.39
N LEU A 253 -18.14 -2.72 -1.30
CA LEU A 253 -16.87 -1.97 -1.30
C LEU A 253 -15.66 -2.88 -1.58
N PHE A 254 -15.73 -4.14 -1.15
CA PHE A 254 -14.67 -5.14 -1.25
C PHE A 254 -14.97 -6.22 -2.29
N TYR A 255 -16.26 -6.54 -2.51
CA TYR A 255 -16.70 -7.47 -3.54
C TYR A 255 -17.00 -6.74 -4.86
N ARG A 256 -16.10 -6.87 -5.84
CA ARG A 256 -16.14 -6.15 -7.12
C ARG A 256 -15.97 -7.10 -8.31
N ASP A 257 -16.47 -6.69 -9.46
CA ASP A 257 -16.20 -7.37 -10.74
C ASP A 257 -14.74 -7.17 -11.17
N LEU A 258 -14.34 -7.82 -12.27
CA LEU A 258 -12.97 -7.72 -12.80
C LEU A 258 -12.62 -6.33 -13.34
N ASP A 259 -13.63 -5.51 -13.66
CA ASP A 259 -13.47 -4.12 -14.08
C ASP A 259 -13.39 -3.15 -12.88
N GLY A 260 -13.56 -3.66 -11.65
CA GLY A 260 -13.50 -2.90 -10.40
C GLY A 260 -14.82 -2.26 -9.96
N ASN A 261 -15.94 -2.59 -10.59
CA ASN A 261 -17.25 -2.08 -10.18
C ASN A 261 -17.80 -2.86 -8.97
N PRO A 262 -18.43 -2.17 -7.99
CA PRO A 262 -19.07 -2.83 -6.85
C PRO A 262 -20.16 -3.82 -7.26
N ILE A 263 -20.15 -5.01 -6.68
CA ILE A 263 -21.24 -6.00 -6.81
C ILE A 263 -21.93 -6.11 -5.44
N THR A 264 -23.26 -5.94 -5.41
CA THR A 264 -24.06 -6.19 -4.19
C THR A 264 -24.57 -7.63 -4.19
N PRO A 265 -24.05 -8.52 -3.32
CA PRO A 265 -24.49 -9.90 -3.30
C PRO A 265 -25.91 -10.05 -2.73
N GLY A 266 -26.75 -10.80 -3.43
CA GLY A 266 -28.13 -11.08 -3.03
C GLY A 266 -28.27 -12.25 -2.05
N ALA A 267 -29.51 -12.52 -1.63
CA ALA A 267 -29.83 -13.62 -0.73
C ALA A 267 -29.60 -15.02 -1.34
N ASP A 268 -29.55 -15.11 -2.67
CA ASP A 268 -29.23 -16.32 -3.45
C ASP A 268 -27.79 -16.78 -3.23
N ARG A 269 -26.89 -15.86 -2.89
CA ARG A 269 -25.48 -16.11 -2.61
C ARG A 269 -25.20 -16.31 -1.11
N LEU A 270 -26.20 -16.15 -0.24
CA LEU A 270 -26.01 -16.24 1.21
C LEU A 270 -25.70 -17.70 1.63
N PRO A 271 -24.67 -17.95 2.44
CA PRO A 271 -24.42 -19.26 3.01
C PRO A 271 -25.61 -19.83 3.80
N GLN A 272 -25.68 -21.16 3.88
CA GLN A 272 -26.84 -21.86 4.48
C GLN A 272 -26.75 -21.96 6.00
N ASP A 273 -25.55 -21.97 6.57
CA ASP A 273 -25.35 -22.18 8.00
C ASP A 273 -24.37 -21.15 8.58
N ALA A 274 -24.31 -21.17 9.90
CA ALA A 274 -23.34 -20.37 10.65
C ALA A 274 -21.94 -21.01 10.65
N GLU A 275 -21.72 -22.11 9.94
CA GLU A 275 -20.37 -22.68 9.73
C GLU A 275 -19.59 -21.86 8.70
N ALA A 276 -20.26 -21.13 7.82
CA ALA A 276 -19.60 -20.13 6.96
C ALA A 276 -18.97 -18.96 7.75
N LEU A 277 -19.31 -18.81 9.04
CA LEU A 277 -18.66 -17.90 9.98
C LEU A 277 -17.48 -18.57 10.71
N ALA A 278 -17.07 -19.78 10.29
CA ALA A 278 -16.03 -20.55 10.97
C ALA A 278 -14.64 -19.92 10.85
N LEU A 279 -13.78 -20.41 11.74
CA LEU A 279 -12.56 -19.80 12.19
C LEU A 279 -11.48 -19.75 11.09
N LEU A 280 -10.87 -18.58 10.91
CA LEU A 280 -9.54 -18.51 10.29
C LEU A 280 -8.55 -19.15 11.25
N SER A 281 -7.71 -20.07 10.77
CA SER A 281 -6.58 -20.56 11.56
C SER A 281 -5.52 -19.47 11.57
N VAL A 282 -5.43 -18.73 12.67
CA VAL A 282 -4.43 -17.66 12.82
C VAL A 282 -3.18 -18.22 13.49
N ASP A 283 -2.01 -17.99 12.90
CA ASP A 283 -0.73 -18.28 13.55
C ASP A 283 -0.55 -17.36 14.78
N PRO A 284 -0.45 -17.89 16.00
CA PRO A 284 -0.20 -17.07 17.19
C PRO A 284 1.21 -16.45 17.22
N ALA A 285 2.12 -16.84 16.33
CA ALA A 285 3.50 -16.37 16.31
C ALA A 285 3.63 -14.91 15.85
N PHE A 286 3.42 -13.98 16.78
CA PHE A 286 3.69 -12.57 16.56
C PHE A 286 5.20 -12.29 16.44
N ARG A 287 5.60 -11.66 15.32
CA ARG A 287 6.94 -11.10 15.15
C ARG A 287 6.84 -9.61 14.88
N LEU A 288 7.22 -8.80 15.87
CA LEU A 288 7.26 -7.33 15.76
C LEU A 288 8.03 -6.86 14.52
N THR A 289 9.11 -7.56 14.15
CA THR A 289 9.94 -7.23 12.98
C THR A 289 9.26 -7.48 11.63
N GLN A 290 8.11 -8.15 11.58
CA GLN A 290 7.38 -8.36 10.32
C GLN A 290 6.32 -7.28 10.05
N ARG A 291 6.07 -6.38 11.01
CA ARG A 291 5.04 -5.33 10.86
C ARG A 291 5.43 -4.30 9.80
N PRO A 292 4.62 -4.09 8.75
CA PRO A 292 4.98 -3.16 7.68
C PRO A 292 5.10 -1.71 8.16
N GLU A 293 4.27 -1.27 9.13
CA GLU A 293 4.39 0.08 9.70
C GLU A 293 5.76 0.32 10.35
N LEU A 294 6.28 -0.70 11.07
CA LEU A 294 7.61 -0.61 11.70
C LEU A 294 8.72 -0.64 10.65
N GLN A 295 8.58 -1.48 9.62
CA GLN A 295 9.54 -1.57 8.52
C GLN A 295 9.62 -0.27 7.71
N SER A 296 8.48 0.35 7.43
CA SER A 296 8.41 1.69 6.81
C SER A 296 9.15 2.73 7.66
N LEU A 297 8.90 2.76 8.98
CA LEU A 297 9.59 3.68 9.89
C LEU A 297 11.11 3.43 9.94
N LEU A 298 11.54 2.16 9.96
CA LEU A 298 12.96 1.80 9.89
C LEU A 298 13.61 2.27 8.59
N ALA A 299 12.93 2.11 7.45
CA ALA A 299 13.41 2.61 6.16
C ALA A 299 13.47 4.15 6.12
N GLN A 300 12.57 4.85 6.81
CA GLN A 300 12.65 6.31 6.99
C GLN A 300 13.84 6.72 7.88
N ILE A 301 14.12 5.97 8.95
CA ILE A 301 15.32 6.17 9.77
C ILE A 301 16.57 6.02 8.90
N ASP A 302 16.65 5.01 8.04
CA ASP A 302 17.76 4.83 7.09
C ASP A 302 17.92 6.04 6.15
N GLN A 303 16.82 6.61 5.64
CA GLN A 303 16.87 7.85 4.83
C GLN A 303 17.42 9.04 5.62
N SER A 304 17.01 9.20 6.88
CA SER A 304 17.53 10.26 7.76
C SER A 304 19.00 10.05 8.11
N VAL A 305 19.46 8.82 8.32
CA VAL A 305 20.88 8.50 8.52
C VAL A 305 21.72 8.87 7.30
N LEU A 306 21.24 8.56 6.08
CA LEU A 306 21.91 8.98 4.84
C LEU A 306 21.97 10.52 4.71
N SER A 307 20.89 11.20 5.10
CA SER A 307 20.81 12.66 5.07
C SER A 307 21.75 13.31 6.09
N LEU A 308 21.89 12.74 7.29
CA LEU A 308 22.87 13.16 8.29
C LEU A 308 24.31 12.97 7.75
N ALA A 309 24.62 11.79 7.21
CA ALA A 309 25.94 11.52 6.64
C ALA A 309 26.31 12.51 5.51
N LEU A 310 25.33 12.90 4.67
CA LEU A 310 25.51 13.93 3.65
C LEU A 310 25.76 15.32 4.27
N ALA A 311 25.01 15.69 5.31
CA ALA A 311 25.17 16.95 6.02
C ALA A 311 26.55 17.05 6.71
N GLU A 312 27.00 15.97 7.37
CA GLU A 312 28.33 15.87 7.94
C GLU A 312 29.43 15.96 6.87
N ASN A 313 29.24 15.29 5.74
CA ASN A 313 30.16 15.36 4.63
C ASN A 313 30.29 16.79 4.09
N ALA A 314 29.18 17.54 4.02
CA ALA A 314 29.18 18.95 3.63
C ALA A 314 29.99 19.85 4.58
N MET A 315 30.36 19.39 5.78
CA MET A 315 31.22 20.13 6.69
C MET A 315 32.71 20.05 6.33
N LYS A 316 33.16 18.98 5.65
CA LYS A 316 34.58 18.71 5.34
C LYS A 316 35.12 19.71 4.31
N PRO A 317 36.41 20.09 4.28
CA PRO A 317 36.95 20.86 3.15
C PRO A 317 36.77 20.12 1.81
N ARG A 318 36.54 20.86 0.73
CA ARG A 318 36.53 20.29 -0.62
C ARG A 318 37.94 20.38 -1.21
N PHE A 319 38.43 19.23 -1.67
CA PHE A 319 39.70 19.10 -2.35
C PHE A 319 39.49 18.22 -3.58
N ASP A 320 39.54 18.83 -4.76
CA ASP A 320 39.38 18.16 -6.03
C ASP A 320 40.71 18.15 -6.80
N LEU A 321 41.01 17.05 -7.45
CA LEU A 321 42.09 16.91 -8.42
C LEU A 321 41.48 16.96 -9.83
N LEU A 322 42.07 17.78 -10.70
CA LEU A 322 41.70 17.90 -12.11
C LEU A 322 42.87 17.43 -12.97
N GLY A 323 42.58 16.56 -13.92
CA GLY A 323 43.48 16.25 -15.03
C GLY A 323 42.77 16.47 -16.35
N GLU A 324 43.41 17.17 -17.28
CA GLU A 324 42.91 17.44 -18.62
C GLU A 324 44.04 17.24 -19.64
N VAL A 325 43.69 16.67 -20.80
CA VAL A 325 44.54 16.60 -21.97
C VAL A 325 43.80 17.27 -23.11
N ALA A 326 44.45 18.21 -23.79
CA ALA A 326 43.86 18.99 -24.86
C ALA A 326 44.76 19.01 -26.10
N LYS A 327 44.16 18.97 -27.27
CA LYS A 327 44.86 18.98 -28.56
C LYS A 327 44.07 19.75 -29.60
N ASP A 328 44.68 20.80 -30.13
CA ASP A 328 44.22 21.45 -31.35
C ASP A 328 44.55 20.61 -32.60
N ILE A 329 43.60 20.57 -33.53
CA ILE A 329 43.60 19.73 -34.73
C ILE A 329 43.55 20.62 -35.97
N GLY A 330 44.21 20.19 -37.05
CA GLY A 330 44.26 20.91 -38.32
C GLY A 330 45.43 21.90 -38.41
N ASP A 331 45.42 22.67 -39.49
CA ASP A 331 46.43 23.68 -39.73
C ASP A 331 46.37 24.81 -38.69
N ARG A 332 47.47 25.58 -38.62
CA ARG A 332 47.64 26.64 -37.63
C ARG A 332 46.52 27.67 -37.76
N GLY A 333 45.71 27.78 -36.72
CA GLY A 333 44.64 28.79 -36.64
C GLY A 333 45.15 30.17 -36.22
N LEU A 334 44.19 31.08 -35.98
CA LEU A 334 44.44 32.48 -35.62
C LEU A 334 45.14 32.66 -34.27
N GLY A 335 45.11 31.63 -33.40
CA GLY A 335 45.84 31.59 -32.12
C GLY A 335 47.34 31.32 -32.24
N GLY A 336 47.86 31.02 -33.44
CA GLY A 336 49.29 30.89 -33.70
C GLY A 336 49.91 29.54 -33.26
N PRO A 337 51.25 29.42 -33.29
CA PRO A 337 51.96 28.16 -33.05
C PRO A 337 51.81 27.59 -31.63
N SER A 338 51.46 28.41 -30.65
CA SER A 338 51.28 27.99 -29.24
C SER A 338 50.19 26.94 -29.08
N ARG A 339 49.21 26.90 -29.99
CA ARG A 339 48.09 25.95 -30.02
C ARG A 339 48.47 24.55 -30.53
N SER A 340 49.54 24.45 -31.32
CA SER A 340 49.87 23.20 -32.03
C SER A 340 50.38 22.03 -31.17
N PRO A 341 51.08 22.21 -30.03
CA PRO A 341 51.50 21.10 -29.16
C PRO A 341 50.33 20.34 -28.51
N LEU A 342 50.61 19.16 -27.94
CA LEU A 342 49.69 18.50 -27.02
C LEU A 342 49.81 19.19 -25.66
N GLU A 343 48.69 19.58 -25.06
CA GLU A 343 48.65 20.16 -23.73
C GLU A 343 48.20 19.11 -22.71
N THR A 344 48.88 19.07 -21.57
CA THR A 344 48.47 18.26 -20.41
C THR A 344 48.44 19.18 -19.20
N ILE A 345 47.26 19.31 -18.62
CA ILE A 345 46.96 20.25 -17.54
C ILE A 345 46.59 19.42 -16.31
N VAL A 346 47.32 19.64 -15.22
CA VAL A 346 46.99 19.10 -13.91
C VAL A 346 46.71 20.27 -12.99
N GLY A 347 45.56 20.22 -12.32
CA GLY A 347 45.11 21.26 -11.41
C GLY A 347 44.56 20.66 -10.12
N PHE A 348 44.40 21.51 -9.13
CA PHE A 348 43.64 21.18 -7.93
C PHE A 348 42.72 22.34 -7.57
N ARG A 349 41.60 22.02 -6.92
CA ARG A 349 40.70 23.01 -6.35
C ARG A 349 40.53 22.70 -4.87
N PHE A 350 40.96 23.63 -4.03
CA PHE A 350 40.73 23.58 -2.58
C PHE A 350 39.78 24.68 -2.16
N SER A 351 38.71 24.32 -1.44
CA SER A 351 37.77 25.30 -0.87
C SER A 351 37.28 24.86 0.50
N VAL A 352 37.31 25.78 1.47
CA VAL A 352 36.84 25.56 2.84
C VAL A 352 35.91 26.70 3.26
N PRO A 353 34.63 26.42 3.59
CA PRO A 353 33.75 27.43 4.16
C PRO A 353 34.11 27.64 5.63
N LEU A 354 34.70 28.80 5.95
CA LEU A 354 35.23 29.08 7.30
C LEU A 354 34.14 29.14 8.38
N GLN A 355 32.96 29.67 8.06
CA GLN A 355 31.86 29.79 9.03
C GLN A 355 31.00 28.52 9.10
N ASN A 356 30.81 27.85 7.97
CA ASN A 356 30.10 26.56 7.82
C ASN A 356 28.69 26.48 8.45
N ARG A 357 28.02 27.63 8.67
CA ARG A 357 26.75 27.71 9.42
C ARG A 357 25.63 26.89 8.79
N ALA A 358 25.52 26.89 7.46
CA ALA A 358 24.50 26.12 6.75
C ALA A 358 24.67 24.61 6.94
N ALA A 359 25.90 24.08 6.81
CA ALA A 359 26.15 22.65 7.01
C ALA A 359 25.94 22.23 8.48
N ARG A 360 26.43 23.05 9.44
CA ARG A 360 26.18 22.83 10.88
C ARG A 360 24.68 22.83 11.22
N GLY A 361 23.93 23.77 10.65
CA GLY A 361 22.47 23.84 10.83
C GLY A 361 21.77 22.58 10.31
N ARG A 362 22.15 22.09 9.13
CA ARG A 362 21.61 20.83 8.59
C ARG A 362 21.96 19.62 9.45
N VAL A 363 23.17 19.54 10.00
CA VAL A 363 23.53 18.45 10.93
C VAL A 363 22.61 18.46 12.15
N LEU A 364 22.46 19.62 12.79
CA LEU A 364 21.55 19.76 13.94
C LEU A 364 20.09 19.40 13.59
N GLU A 365 19.63 19.79 12.40
CA GLU A 365 18.29 19.46 11.90
C GLU A 365 18.12 17.94 11.71
N GLN A 366 19.10 17.26 11.10
CA GLN A 366 19.03 15.81 10.87
C GLN A 366 19.22 15.00 12.15
N GLU A 367 20.07 15.44 13.07
CA GLU A 367 20.19 14.85 14.41
C GLU A 367 18.85 14.93 15.16
N ALA A 368 18.23 16.10 15.21
CA ALA A 368 16.92 16.27 15.83
C ALA A 368 15.84 15.43 15.15
N LYS A 369 15.91 15.25 13.82
CA LYS A 369 14.99 14.38 13.09
C LYS A 369 15.17 12.90 13.46
N LEU A 370 16.40 12.44 13.66
CA LEU A 370 16.67 11.08 14.13
C LEU A 370 16.17 10.85 15.57
N ASP A 371 16.34 11.84 16.46
CA ASP A 371 15.79 11.78 17.81
C ASP A 371 14.25 11.68 17.79
N GLU A 372 13.58 12.47 16.94
CA GLU A 372 12.14 12.40 16.72
C GLU A 372 11.70 10.99 16.25
N LEU A 373 12.39 10.44 15.25
CA LEU A 373 12.09 9.12 14.69
C LEU A 373 12.34 7.99 15.70
N ALA A 374 13.36 8.11 16.56
CA ALA A 374 13.64 7.15 17.61
C ALA A 374 12.51 7.09 18.66
N ILE A 375 11.96 8.25 19.05
CA ILE A 375 10.81 8.33 19.95
C ILE A 375 9.56 7.74 19.27
N GLN A 376 9.33 8.07 18.00
CA GLN A 376 8.22 7.50 17.23
C GLN A 376 8.34 5.97 17.11
N GLN A 377 9.56 5.45 16.93
CA GLN A 377 9.81 4.01 16.87
C GLN A 377 9.46 3.35 18.20
N GLN A 378 9.90 3.91 19.32
CA GLN A 378 9.58 3.38 20.64
C GLN A 378 8.06 3.34 20.86
N PHE A 379 7.36 4.46 20.62
CA PHE A 379 5.91 4.51 20.77
C PHE A 379 5.17 3.54 19.84
N LEU A 380 5.63 3.40 18.59
CA LEU A 380 5.03 2.46 17.64
C LEU A 380 5.18 1.01 18.11
N ARG A 381 6.34 0.64 18.68
CA ARG A 381 6.54 -0.69 19.26
C ARG A 381 5.59 -0.95 20.42
N ASP A 382 5.54 -0.03 21.38
CA ASP A 382 4.64 -0.14 22.55
C ASP A 382 3.17 -0.25 22.11
N ARG A 383 2.77 0.53 21.09
CA ARG A 383 1.43 0.50 20.52
C ARG A 383 1.09 -0.84 19.86
N ILE A 384 2.00 -1.38 19.05
CA ILE A 384 1.80 -2.67 18.37
C ILE A 384 1.68 -3.79 19.41
N GLU A 385 2.55 -3.79 20.43
CA GLU A 385 2.49 -4.79 21.49
C GLU A 385 1.15 -4.72 22.25
N ASN A 386 0.69 -3.51 22.58
CA ASN A 386 -0.61 -3.30 23.22
C ASN A 386 -1.79 -3.73 22.33
N GLU A 387 -1.71 -3.46 21.02
CA GLU A 387 -2.72 -3.85 20.03
C GLU A 387 -2.86 -5.38 19.95
N VAL A 388 -1.75 -6.09 19.80
CA VAL A 388 -1.73 -7.56 19.72
C VAL A 388 -2.27 -8.19 21.01
N GLU A 389 -1.88 -7.67 22.17
CA GLU A 389 -2.37 -8.16 23.46
C GLU A 389 -3.88 -7.94 23.62
N THR A 390 -4.37 -6.75 23.24
CA THR A 390 -5.80 -6.44 23.26
C THR A 390 -6.59 -7.38 22.35
N MET A 391 -6.07 -7.69 21.16
CA MET A 391 -6.70 -8.61 20.22
C MET A 391 -6.70 -10.06 20.73
N ARG A 392 -5.63 -10.49 21.42
CA ARG A 392 -5.60 -11.81 22.09
C ARG A 392 -6.69 -11.94 23.14
N ILE A 393 -6.82 -10.93 24.02
CA ILE A 393 -7.87 -10.89 25.04
C ILE A 393 -9.26 -10.88 24.38
N ALA A 394 -9.45 -10.11 23.31
CA ALA A 394 -10.71 -10.07 22.57
C ALA A 394 -11.08 -11.41 21.94
N LEU A 395 -10.09 -12.13 21.38
CA LEU A 395 -10.28 -13.46 20.80
C LEU A 395 -10.66 -14.49 21.87
N GLU A 396 -9.96 -14.53 23.00
CA GLU A 396 -10.29 -15.42 24.13
C GLU A 396 -11.72 -15.15 24.65
N GLY A 397 -12.07 -13.88 24.84
CA GLY A 397 -13.43 -13.51 25.25
C GLY A 397 -14.50 -13.87 24.22
N ALA A 398 -14.20 -13.75 22.92
CA ALA A 398 -15.11 -14.14 21.86
C ALA A 398 -15.32 -15.67 21.81
N GLN A 399 -14.29 -16.47 22.06
CA GLN A 399 -14.38 -17.94 22.18
C GLN A 399 -15.33 -18.35 23.31
N GLN A 400 -15.14 -17.81 24.51
CA GLN A 400 -16.01 -18.08 25.66
C GLN A 400 -17.47 -17.66 25.42
N LEU A 401 -17.68 -16.54 24.70
CA LEU A 401 -19.01 -16.05 24.34
C LEU A 401 -19.72 -17.01 23.37
N VAL A 402 -19.00 -17.55 22.37
CA VAL A 402 -19.56 -18.54 21.43
C VAL A 402 -19.98 -19.81 22.17
N GLU A 403 -19.13 -20.33 23.06
CA GLU A 403 -19.45 -21.53 23.85
C GLU A 403 -20.71 -21.32 24.71
N THR A 404 -20.80 -20.18 25.39
CA THR A 404 -21.96 -19.84 26.24
C THR A 404 -23.23 -19.64 25.41
N ALA A 405 -23.15 -18.91 24.28
CA ALA A 405 -24.29 -18.67 23.40
C ALA A 405 -24.78 -19.96 22.72
N GLN A 406 -23.88 -20.89 22.43
CA GLN A 406 -24.23 -22.21 21.88
C GLN A 406 -25.05 -23.01 22.90
N GLN A 407 -24.59 -23.07 24.15
CA GLN A 407 -25.33 -23.75 25.23
C GLN A 407 -26.70 -23.09 25.48
N GLU A 408 -26.77 -21.76 25.50
CA GLU A 408 -28.04 -21.04 25.66
C GLU A 408 -29.02 -21.36 24.52
N TYR A 409 -28.55 -21.36 23.27
CA TYR A 409 -29.37 -21.69 22.11
C TYR A 409 -29.92 -23.12 22.17
N GLU A 410 -29.08 -24.09 22.51
CA GLU A 410 -29.50 -25.50 22.63
C GLU A 410 -30.59 -25.69 23.69
N LEU A 411 -30.40 -25.11 24.88
CA LEU A 411 -31.37 -25.17 25.96
C LEU A 411 -32.68 -24.43 25.59
N ALA A 412 -32.59 -23.24 25.00
CA ALA A 412 -33.74 -22.47 24.59
C ALA A 412 -34.54 -23.18 23.49
N LEU A 413 -33.85 -23.82 22.54
CA LEU A 413 -34.45 -24.60 21.47
C LEU A 413 -35.19 -25.84 22.02
N GLU A 414 -34.58 -26.58 22.94
CA GLU A 414 -35.20 -27.74 23.59
C GLU A 414 -36.50 -27.31 24.31
N LEU A 415 -36.45 -26.23 25.09
CA LEU A 415 -37.61 -25.69 25.80
C LEU A 415 -38.71 -25.25 24.84
N ALA A 416 -38.36 -24.60 23.72
CA ALA A 416 -39.33 -24.19 22.70
C ALA A 416 -40.01 -25.38 22.03
N GLN A 417 -39.25 -26.44 21.71
CA GLN A 417 -39.79 -27.66 21.10
C GLN A 417 -40.70 -28.42 22.09
N ALA A 418 -40.26 -28.56 23.35
CA ALA A 418 -41.05 -29.18 24.40
C ALA A 418 -42.37 -28.44 24.64
N GLU A 419 -42.32 -27.10 24.71
CA GLU A 419 -43.51 -26.29 24.95
C GLU A 419 -44.48 -26.33 23.77
N ARG A 420 -43.95 -26.31 22.53
CA ARG A 420 -44.76 -26.49 21.33
C ARG A 420 -45.51 -27.82 21.35
N ARG A 421 -44.85 -28.92 21.74
CA ARG A 421 -45.48 -30.24 21.85
C ARG A 421 -46.54 -30.27 22.96
N ARG A 422 -46.26 -29.67 24.13
CA ARG A 422 -47.25 -29.59 25.22
C ARG A 422 -48.49 -28.78 24.83
N PHE A 423 -48.32 -27.68 24.10
CA PHE A 423 -49.42 -26.89 23.58
C PHE A 423 -50.28 -27.65 22.57
N GLN A 424 -49.65 -28.41 21.66
CA GLN A 424 -50.38 -29.28 20.72
C GLN A 424 -51.20 -30.36 21.44
N LEU A 425 -50.72 -30.85 22.59
CA LEU A 425 -51.42 -31.81 23.44
C LEU A 425 -52.42 -31.14 24.42
N GLY A 426 -52.58 -29.81 24.38
CA GLY A 426 -53.51 -29.07 25.24
C GLY A 426 -53.04 -28.87 26.69
N SER A 427 -51.78 -29.14 27.01
CA SER A 427 -51.21 -29.05 28.38
C SER A 427 -50.32 -27.81 28.62
N SER A 428 -50.40 -26.82 27.72
CA SER A 428 -49.69 -25.54 27.81
C SER A 428 -50.54 -24.40 27.27
N ASN A 429 -50.04 -23.16 27.39
CA ASN A 429 -50.73 -21.95 26.93
C ASN A 429 -49.98 -21.25 25.80
N PHE A 430 -50.72 -20.45 25.01
CA PHE A 430 -50.19 -19.75 23.83
C PHE A 430 -49.07 -18.76 24.17
N PHE A 431 -49.23 -18.00 25.26
CA PHE A 431 -48.24 -17.02 25.71
C PHE A 431 -46.87 -17.67 25.93
N LEU A 432 -46.85 -18.80 26.64
CA LEU A 432 -45.62 -19.51 27.00
C LEU A 432 -44.94 -20.10 25.76
N VAL A 433 -45.69 -20.64 24.80
CA VAL A 433 -45.12 -21.07 23.50
C VAL A 433 -44.47 -19.90 22.78
N ASN A 434 -45.16 -18.77 22.68
CA ASN A 434 -44.62 -17.60 21.98
C ASN A 434 -43.36 -17.07 22.65
N GLN A 435 -43.36 -16.99 23.98
CA GLN A 435 -42.21 -16.57 24.76
C GLN A 435 -41.03 -17.51 24.53
N ARG A 436 -41.23 -18.84 24.58
CA ARG A 436 -40.15 -19.81 24.34
C ARG A 436 -39.61 -19.75 22.91
N GLU A 437 -40.47 -19.60 21.91
CA GLU A 437 -40.05 -19.44 20.51
C GLU A 437 -39.26 -18.14 20.27
N GLU A 438 -39.69 -17.04 20.89
CA GLU A 438 -38.97 -15.76 20.85
C GLU A 438 -37.61 -15.88 21.53
N THR A 439 -37.55 -16.44 22.75
CA THR A 439 -36.28 -16.71 23.45
C THR A 439 -35.33 -17.60 22.65
N ALA A 440 -35.83 -18.67 22.02
CA ALA A 440 -35.00 -19.54 21.19
C ALA A 440 -34.46 -18.81 19.95
N THR A 441 -35.26 -17.94 19.33
CA THR A 441 -34.82 -17.13 18.19
C THR A 441 -33.81 -16.06 18.61
N ASP A 442 -34.02 -15.40 19.75
CA ASP A 442 -33.08 -14.42 20.28
C ASP A 442 -31.75 -15.07 20.64
N ALA A 443 -31.76 -16.25 21.28
CA ALA A 443 -30.55 -17.03 21.56
C ALA A 443 -29.82 -17.46 20.27
N GLN A 444 -30.56 -17.87 19.22
CA GLN A 444 -29.99 -18.16 17.91
C GLN A 444 -29.27 -16.95 17.32
N ILE A 445 -29.87 -15.76 17.43
CA ILE A 445 -29.30 -14.52 16.93
C ILE A 445 -28.05 -14.13 17.72
N GLN A 446 -28.04 -14.32 19.04
CA GLN A 446 -26.85 -14.10 19.87
C GLN A 446 -25.71 -15.04 19.49
N LEU A 447 -26.01 -16.32 19.22
CA LEU A 447 -25.02 -17.28 18.72
C LEU A 447 -24.45 -16.85 17.37
N ILE A 448 -25.29 -16.40 16.44
CA ILE A 448 -24.84 -15.86 15.13
C ILE A 448 -23.92 -14.66 15.33
N ALA A 449 -24.29 -13.73 16.22
CA ALA A 449 -23.49 -12.54 16.50
C ALA A 449 -22.15 -12.89 17.19
N ALA A 450 -22.15 -13.87 18.11
CA ALA A 450 -20.94 -14.35 18.75
C ALA A 450 -19.98 -15.01 17.73
N LYS A 451 -20.52 -15.81 16.81
CA LYS A 451 -19.75 -16.42 15.71
C LYS A 451 -19.17 -15.39 14.73
N ALA A 452 -19.92 -14.34 14.40
CA ALA A 452 -19.38 -13.24 13.60
C ALA A 452 -18.26 -12.48 14.34
N ARG A 453 -18.42 -12.28 15.66
CA ARG A 453 -17.45 -11.58 16.50
C ARG A 453 -16.13 -12.32 16.64
N ILE A 454 -16.15 -13.64 16.81
CA ILE A 454 -14.92 -14.43 16.86
C ILE A 454 -14.17 -14.35 15.52
N ALA A 455 -14.87 -14.44 14.38
CA ALA A 455 -14.26 -14.31 13.06
C ALA A 455 -13.65 -12.91 12.84
N ALA A 456 -14.30 -11.84 13.31
CA ALA A 456 -13.73 -10.49 13.30
C ALA A 456 -12.46 -10.40 14.18
N ALA A 457 -12.50 -10.91 15.40
CA ALA A 457 -11.34 -10.93 16.30
C ALA A 457 -10.14 -11.70 15.71
N GLN A 458 -10.40 -12.76 14.95
CA GLN A 458 -9.37 -13.50 14.22
C GLN A 458 -8.81 -12.72 13.03
N ALA A 459 -9.66 -12.05 12.26
CA ALA A 459 -9.21 -11.19 11.16
C ALA A 459 -8.31 -10.06 11.66
N ASP A 460 -8.67 -9.46 12.80
CA ASP A 460 -7.88 -8.44 13.48
C ASP A 460 -6.54 -9.00 13.96
N LEU A 461 -6.55 -10.18 14.59
CA LEU A 461 -5.32 -10.83 15.04
C LEU A 461 -4.43 -11.24 13.86
N ALA A 462 -5.00 -11.75 12.76
CA ALA A 462 -4.26 -12.08 11.54
C ALA A 462 -3.61 -10.83 10.93
N ALA A 463 -4.34 -9.71 10.87
CA ALA A 463 -3.80 -8.43 10.44
C ALA A 463 -2.66 -7.94 11.36
N ALA A 464 -2.84 -8.07 12.67
CA ALA A 464 -1.84 -7.64 13.63
C ALA A 464 -0.60 -8.55 13.71
N THR A 465 -0.73 -9.82 13.32
CA THR A 465 0.39 -10.77 13.26
C THR A 465 1.01 -10.89 11.88
N VAL A 466 0.43 -10.22 10.87
CA VAL A 466 0.85 -10.29 9.46
C VAL A 466 0.74 -11.72 8.92
N ASP A 467 -0.36 -12.40 9.29
CA ASP A 467 -0.68 -13.73 8.76
C ASP A 467 -1.29 -13.59 7.35
N LEU A 468 -0.40 -13.56 6.35
CA LEU A 468 -0.77 -13.35 4.95
C LEU A 468 -1.60 -14.52 4.39
N ASP A 469 -1.40 -15.74 4.89
CA ASP A 469 -2.18 -16.91 4.49
C ASP A 469 -3.65 -16.73 4.92
N ALA A 470 -3.87 -16.39 6.20
CA ALA A 470 -5.22 -16.16 6.74
C ALA A 470 -5.93 -14.98 6.07
N LEU A 471 -5.19 -14.00 5.54
CA LEU A 471 -5.73 -12.83 4.83
C LEU A 471 -5.91 -13.06 3.32
N GLY A 472 -5.57 -14.24 2.79
CA GLY A 472 -5.64 -14.53 1.37
C GLY A 472 -4.69 -13.67 0.52
N LEU A 473 -3.53 -13.33 1.09
CA LEU A 473 -2.48 -12.53 0.47
C LEU A 473 -1.21 -13.34 0.15
N ALA A 474 -1.13 -14.60 0.59
CA ALA A 474 -0.05 -15.51 0.20
C ALA A 474 -0.16 -15.91 -1.29
N GLU A 475 1.00 -16.06 -1.94
CA GLU A 475 1.13 -16.35 -3.38
C GLU A 475 0.53 -17.70 -3.82
#